data_AF-A0A9W8WV03-F1
#
_entry.id   AF-A0A9W8WV03-F1
#
_cell.length_a   1.000
_cell.length_b   1.000
_cell.length_c   1.000
_cell.angle_alpha   90.00
_cell.angle_beta   90.00
_cell.angle_gamma   90.00
#
_symmetry.space_group_name_H-M   'P 1'
#
loop_
_entity.id
_entity.type
_entity.pdbx_description
1 polymer ?
#
loop_
_entity_poly.entity_id
_entity_poly.type
_entity_poly.pdbx_seq_one_letter_code
_entity_poly.pdbx_strand_id
1 'polypeptide(L)'
;MSPAAISNATPTPAATNGKASPKSSMQSVIAPSNGSTKSHDGIPAWVNPDLTRLMRVDKRPGNYASASYSLVNLPAGAVFARITSPSVATVAYSSVQAGKNLHIELNCDLVYINHSCTPSLIFDMARWEVRVNPDLEGGLKEGDELTFFYPSTEWSMAQPFDCLCKTSECRKVIKGAKDMSLSDLDEYWLSEHIKELLHERDAKKNGL
;
A
#
# COMPACT_ATOMS: atom_id res chain seq x y z
N MET A 1 -2.62 -6.84 23.39
CA MET A 1 -3.87 -6.30 23.95
C MET A 1 -4.62 -5.64 22.80
N SER A 2 -5.75 -6.20 22.40
CA SER A 2 -6.59 -5.73 21.29
C SER A 2 -7.21 -4.36 21.62
N PRO A 3 -7.32 -3.41 20.68
CA PRO A 3 -8.12 -2.22 20.92
C PRO A 3 -9.61 -2.56 20.81
N ALA A 4 -10.32 -2.09 21.82
CA ALA A 4 -11.74 -2.27 22.06
C ALA A 4 -12.62 -1.39 21.15
N ALA A 5 -13.87 -1.83 21.03
CA ALA A 5 -15.00 -1.18 20.39
C ALA A 5 -15.23 0.25 20.90
N ILE A 6 -15.51 1.18 19.98
CA ILE A 6 -15.97 2.53 20.30
C ILE A 6 -17.50 2.53 20.20
N SER A 7 -18.13 2.84 21.33
CA SER A 7 -19.57 2.96 21.54
C SER A 7 -20.08 4.34 21.11
N ASN A 8 -21.25 4.34 20.46
CA ASN A 8 -22.05 5.52 20.16
C ASN A 8 -22.63 6.14 21.43
N ALA A 9 -22.47 7.45 21.61
CA ALA A 9 -23.32 8.26 22.48
C ALA A 9 -23.43 9.71 21.96
N THR A 10 -24.63 10.08 21.56
CA THR A 10 -25.07 11.44 21.23
C THR A 10 -25.40 12.21 22.51
N PRO A 11 -25.19 13.54 22.54
CA PRO A 11 -26.10 14.41 23.27
C PRO A 11 -26.64 15.59 22.45
N THR A 12 -27.94 15.84 22.59
CA THR A 12 -28.71 16.99 22.10
C THR A 12 -28.56 18.23 23.03
N PRO A 13 -29.04 19.44 22.63
CA PRO A 13 -28.40 20.72 22.91
C PRO A 13 -29.08 21.57 24.00
N ALA A 14 -28.44 22.65 24.42
CA ALA A 14 -29.04 23.72 25.24
C ALA A 14 -28.70 25.13 24.72
N ALA A 15 -29.68 26.02 24.85
CA ALA A 15 -29.81 27.35 24.24
C ALA A 15 -29.21 28.51 25.08
N THR A 16 -29.02 29.69 24.47
CA THR A 16 -29.35 31.01 25.05
C THR A 16 -29.30 32.16 24.02
N ASN A 17 -30.08 33.22 24.31
CA ASN A 17 -30.55 34.33 23.46
C ASN A 17 -29.62 35.57 23.35
N GLY A 18 -29.79 36.38 22.29
CA GLY A 18 -29.39 37.81 22.26
C GLY A 18 -29.52 38.54 20.90
N LYS A 19 -30.46 39.49 20.80
CA LYS A 19 -30.83 40.45 19.70
C LYS A 19 -29.68 41.41 19.26
N ALA A 20 -29.63 42.16 18.16
CA ALA A 20 -30.29 42.32 16.84
C ALA A 20 -29.46 43.29 15.94
N SER A 21 -29.35 42.99 14.63
CA SER A 21 -29.34 43.80 13.36
C SER A 21 -28.72 45.23 13.26
N PRO A 22 -28.17 45.68 12.08
CA PRO A 22 -28.91 45.66 10.79
C PRO A 22 -28.14 45.60 9.42
N LYS A 23 -28.95 45.27 8.37
CA LYS A 23 -28.90 45.63 6.93
C LYS A 23 -27.73 45.13 6.05
N SER A 24 -28.06 44.32 5.04
CA SER A 24 -28.07 44.77 3.62
C SER A 24 -28.61 43.67 2.69
N SER A 25 -29.43 44.11 1.74
CA SER A 25 -30.03 43.36 0.64
C SER A 25 -28.98 42.90 -0.37
N MET A 26 -28.97 41.61 -0.73
CA MET A 26 -28.83 41.13 -2.12
C MET A 26 -29.29 39.68 -2.19
N GLN A 27 -30.34 39.46 -2.97
CA GLN A 27 -30.97 38.17 -3.21
C GLN A 27 -30.35 37.57 -4.48
N SER A 28 -29.35 36.70 -4.33
CA SER A 28 -28.84 35.90 -5.44
C SER A 28 -29.41 34.49 -5.36
N VAL A 29 -30.38 34.23 -6.24
CA VAL A 29 -31.01 32.93 -6.47
C VAL A 29 -29.92 31.92 -6.85
N ILE A 30 -29.65 30.96 -5.96
CA ILE A 30 -28.77 29.82 -6.24
C ILE A 30 -29.59 28.83 -7.07
N ALA A 31 -29.35 28.81 -8.38
CA ALA A 31 -29.71 27.68 -9.22
C ALA A 31 -28.85 26.46 -8.79
N PRO A 32 -29.39 25.23 -8.79
CA PRO A 32 -28.58 24.06 -8.48
C PRO A 32 -27.53 23.90 -9.58
N SER A 33 -26.28 24.17 -9.26
CA SER A 33 -25.16 23.69 -10.07
C SER A 33 -25.20 22.18 -9.98
N ASN A 34 -25.66 21.53 -11.06
CA ASN A 34 -25.29 20.15 -11.36
C ASN A 34 -23.79 20.03 -11.10
N GLY A 35 -23.45 19.34 -10.02
CA GLY A 35 -22.08 19.03 -9.65
C GLY A 35 -21.52 18.06 -10.68
N SER A 36 -21.17 18.58 -11.85
CA SER A 36 -20.17 17.98 -12.72
C SER A 36 -18.89 17.94 -11.89
N THR A 37 -18.54 16.75 -11.43
CA THR A 37 -17.25 16.45 -10.82
C THR A 37 -16.18 16.81 -11.85
N LYS A 38 -15.59 18.00 -11.68
CA LYS A 38 -14.56 18.52 -12.57
C LYS A 38 -13.43 17.51 -12.66
N SER A 39 -13.02 17.24 -13.89
CA SER A 39 -11.88 16.43 -14.27
C SER A 39 -10.66 16.78 -13.44
N HIS A 40 -10.04 15.78 -12.82
CA HIS A 40 -8.63 15.90 -12.45
C HIS A 40 -7.86 16.16 -13.75
N ASP A 41 -7.32 17.38 -13.84
CA ASP A 41 -6.45 17.91 -14.89
C ASP A 41 -5.40 16.88 -15.31
N GLY A 42 -4.96 16.90 -16.58
CA GLY A 42 -4.17 15.87 -17.29
C GLY A 42 -2.82 15.39 -16.69
N ILE A 43 -2.58 15.61 -15.40
CA ILE A 43 -1.54 14.96 -14.60
C ILE A 43 -1.89 13.47 -14.44
N PRO A 44 -0.99 12.55 -14.80
CA PRO A 44 -1.20 11.12 -14.58
C PRO A 44 -1.43 10.79 -13.09
N ALA A 45 -2.37 9.89 -12.81
CA ALA A 45 -2.82 9.57 -11.45
C ALA A 45 -1.71 9.04 -10.52
N TRP A 46 -0.60 8.53 -11.07
CA TRP A 46 0.53 7.99 -10.31
C TRP A 46 1.53 9.06 -9.81
N VAL A 47 1.49 10.30 -10.33
CA VAL A 47 2.47 11.36 -10.01
C VAL A 47 2.25 11.95 -8.61
N ASN A 48 1.02 12.34 -8.32
CA ASN A 48 0.53 12.66 -6.99
C ASN A 48 -0.59 11.65 -6.74
N PRO A 49 -0.28 10.51 -6.10
CA PRO A 49 -1.04 9.27 -6.22
C PRO A 49 -2.51 9.47 -5.86
N ASP A 50 -3.37 9.56 -6.88
CA ASP A 50 -4.81 9.45 -6.70
C ASP A 50 -5.18 7.97 -6.72
N LEU A 51 -5.07 7.34 -5.57
CA LEU A 51 -5.32 5.91 -5.43
C LEU A 51 -6.76 5.53 -5.81
N THR A 52 -7.72 6.46 -5.70
CA THR A 52 -9.11 6.20 -6.10
C THR A 52 -9.29 5.98 -7.61
N ARG A 53 -8.31 6.45 -8.40
CA ARG A 53 -8.24 6.22 -9.85
C ARG A 53 -7.34 5.06 -10.24
N LEU A 54 -6.54 4.53 -9.32
CA LEU A 54 -5.53 3.51 -9.59
C LEU A 54 -5.92 2.14 -9.05
N MET A 55 -6.60 2.11 -7.90
CA MET A 55 -6.96 0.88 -7.21
C MET A 55 -8.31 0.97 -6.52
N ARG A 56 -8.92 -0.19 -6.32
CA ARG A 56 -10.00 -0.39 -5.36
C ARG A 56 -9.56 -1.37 -4.29
N VAL A 57 -10.10 -1.21 -3.08
CA VAL A 57 -9.92 -2.15 -1.98
C VAL A 57 -11.26 -2.82 -1.69
N ASP A 58 -11.31 -4.13 -1.87
CA ASP A 58 -12.45 -4.94 -1.44
C ASP A 58 -12.24 -5.33 0.02
N LYS A 59 -12.83 -4.57 0.94
CA LYS A 59 -12.75 -4.87 2.37
C LYS A 59 -13.70 -6.04 2.70
N ARG A 60 -13.16 -7.11 3.29
CA ARG A 60 -13.95 -8.26 3.74
C ARG A 60 -13.63 -8.58 5.19
N PRO A 61 -14.61 -9.04 5.99
CA PRO A 61 -14.38 -9.48 7.35
C PRO A 61 -13.50 -10.74 7.37
N GLY A 62 -12.67 -10.88 8.40
CA GLY A 62 -11.75 -12.00 8.58
C GLY A 62 -10.29 -11.62 8.30
N ASN A 63 -9.38 -12.49 8.75
CA ASN A 63 -7.95 -12.29 8.59
C ASN A 63 -7.56 -12.46 7.12
N TYR A 64 -6.78 -11.52 6.58
CA TYR A 64 -6.27 -11.57 5.19
C TYR A 64 -7.38 -11.64 4.12
N ALA A 65 -8.60 -11.24 4.45
CA ALA A 65 -9.75 -11.37 3.57
C ALA A 65 -9.93 -10.18 2.62
N SER A 66 -9.32 -9.03 2.95
CA SER A 66 -9.35 -7.86 2.09
C SER A 66 -8.32 -7.99 0.97
N ALA A 67 -8.64 -7.49 -0.22
CA ALA A 67 -7.76 -7.53 -1.37
C ALA A 67 -7.85 -6.23 -2.16
N SER A 68 -6.78 -5.86 -2.85
CA SER A 68 -6.73 -4.69 -3.70
C SER A 68 -6.61 -5.08 -5.17
N TYR A 69 -7.23 -4.29 -6.04
CA TYR A 69 -7.32 -4.59 -7.47
C TYR A 69 -7.03 -3.35 -8.29
N SER A 70 -6.37 -3.53 -9.43
CA SER A 70 -6.06 -2.46 -10.37
C SER A 70 -7.32 -1.90 -10.99
N LEU A 71 -7.36 -0.58 -11.16
CA LEU A 71 -8.36 0.14 -11.97
C LEU A 71 -7.79 0.62 -13.31
N VAL A 72 -6.55 0.23 -13.63
CA VAL A 72 -5.81 0.73 -14.80
C VAL A 72 -5.04 -0.38 -15.50
N ASN A 73 -4.75 -0.15 -16.78
CA ASN A 73 -3.79 -0.95 -17.54
C ASN A 73 -2.45 -0.22 -17.57
N LEU A 74 -1.36 -0.92 -17.25
CA LEU A 74 -0.01 -0.37 -17.26
C LEU A 74 1.00 -1.40 -17.83
N PRO A 75 1.98 -0.98 -18.64
CA PRO A 75 3.01 -1.89 -19.11
C PRO A 75 3.92 -2.34 -17.97
N ALA A 76 4.61 -3.47 -18.16
CA ALA A 76 5.61 -3.96 -17.24
C ALA A 76 6.65 -2.88 -16.91
N GLY A 77 7.06 -2.80 -15.65
CA GLY A 77 8.01 -1.80 -15.17
C GLY A 77 7.47 -0.37 -15.04
N ALA A 78 6.22 -0.07 -15.41
CA ALA A 78 5.63 1.26 -15.23
C ALA A 78 5.49 1.64 -13.76
N VAL A 79 5.49 2.94 -13.45
CA VAL A 79 5.13 3.43 -12.11
C VAL A 79 3.63 3.25 -11.91
N PHE A 80 3.24 2.48 -10.89
CA PHE A 80 1.86 2.31 -10.48
C PHE A 80 1.43 3.48 -9.57
N ALA A 81 2.22 3.76 -8.52
CA ALA A 81 1.98 4.86 -7.60
C ALA A 81 3.30 5.32 -6.95
N ARG A 82 3.42 6.61 -6.64
CA ARG A 82 4.49 7.11 -5.76
C ARG A 82 4.10 6.98 -4.28
N ILE A 83 5.09 6.85 -3.41
CA ILE A 83 4.91 6.85 -1.95
C ILE A 83 5.23 8.27 -1.45
N THR A 84 4.19 9.07 -1.19
CA THR A 84 4.35 10.52 -0.94
C THR A 84 4.13 10.96 0.50
N SER A 85 3.53 10.12 1.35
CA SER A 85 3.17 10.48 2.72
C SER A 85 3.63 9.46 3.79
N PRO A 86 4.80 8.81 3.66
CA PRO A 86 5.23 7.83 4.64
C PRO A 86 5.56 8.48 5.98
N SER A 87 5.38 7.74 7.08
CA SER A 87 5.87 8.11 8.40
C SER A 87 6.70 6.99 8.99
N VAL A 88 7.77 7.31 9.73
CA VAL A 88 8.58 6.31 10.44
C VAL A 88 7.69 5.49 11.38
N ALA A 89 7.91 4.19 11.41
CA ALA A 89 7.12 3.23 12.16
C ALA A 89 8.01 2.26 12.95
N THR A 90 7.44 1.72 14.02
CA THR A 90 7.94 0.47 14.61
C THR A 90 7.53 -0.70 13.72
N VAL A 91 8.30 -1.78 13.74
CA VAL A 91 7.96 -3.02 13.01
C VAL A 91 6.57 -3.51 13.44
N ALA A 92 5.66 -3.56 12.48
CA ALA A 92 4.28 -3.99 12.65
C ALA A 92 3.78 -4.72 11.40
N TYR A 93 2.63 -5.39 11.48
CA TYR A 93 2.05 -6.09 10.33
C TYR A 93 1.71 -5.15 9.16
N SER A 94 1.42 -3.87 9.46
CA SER A 94 1.08 -2.82 8.50
C SER A 94 2.30 -2.06 7.97
N SER A 95 3.43 -2.14 8.67
CA SER A 95 4.64 -1.40 8.30
C SER A 95 5.38 -2.08 7.15
N VAL A 96 6.09 -1.29 6.35
CA VAL A 96 6.99 -1.78 5.30
C VAL A 96 8.43 -1.36 5.62
N GLN A 97 9.36 -2.28 5.50
CA GLN A 97 10.79 -2.00 5.64
C GLN A 97 11.30 -1.22 4.41
N ALA A 98 11.77 0.00 4.63
CA ALA A 98 12.30 0.89 3.59
C ALA A 98 13.84 1.08 3.67
N GLY A 99 14.49 0.39 4.60
CA GLY A 99 15.94 0.38 4.77
C GLY A 99 16.37 -0.57 5.89
N LYS A 100 17.68 -0.75 6.09
CA LYS A 100 18.21 -1.68 7.11
C LYS A 100 17.61 -1.47 8.50
N ASN A 101 17.47 -0.20 8.90
CA ASN A 101 16.97 0.22 10.21
C ASN A 101 15.74 1.14 10.10
N LEU A 102 15.00 1.06 8.99
CA LEU A 102 13.87 1.95 8.71
C LEU A 102 12.63 1.14 8.34
N HIS A 103 11.58 1.29 9.14
CA HIS A 103 10.22 0.89 8.77
C HIS A 103 9.35 2.13 8.64
N ILE A 104 8.36 2.04 7.76
CA ILE A 104 7.39 3.10 7.51
C ILE A 104 5.96 2.58 7.58
N GLU A 105 5.03 3.45 7.96
CA GLU A 105 3.62 3.31 7.60
C GLU A 105 3.38 4.04 6.28
N LEU A 106 2.65 3.40 5.36
CA LEU A 106 2.33 3.97 4.05
C LEU A 106 1.27 5.08 4.12
N ASN A 107 0.47 5.10 5.19
CA ASN A 107 -0.61 6.08 5.44
C ASN A 107 -1.64 6.21 4.30
N CYS A 108 -1.81 5.15 3.49
CA CYS A 108 -2.75 5.12 2.37
C CYS A 108 -3.13 3.68 2.01
N ASP A 109 -4.05 3.51 1.04
CA ASP A 109 -4.61 2.21 0.65
C ASP A 109 -3.61 1.20 0.08
N LEU A 110 -2.38 1.63 -0.25
CA LEU A 110 -1.29 0.71 -0.62
C LEU A 110 -1.00 -0.35 0.46
N VAL A 111 -1.38 -0.10 1.72
CA VAL A 111 -1.29 -1.06 2.83
C VAL A 111 -2.13 -2.34 2.61
N TYR A 112 -3.11 -2.30 1.70
CA TYR A 112 -3.96 -3.44 1.36
C TYR A 112 -3.44 -4.27 0.17
N ILE A 113 -2.22 -4.02 -0.30
CA ILE A 113 -1.59 -4.84 -1.33
C ILE A 113 -1.05 -6.11 -0.66
N ASN A 114 -1.61 -7.26 -1.06
CA ASN A 114 -1.33 -8.54 -0.44
C ASN A 114 -0.02 -9.17 -0.96
N HIS A 115 0.38 -10.26 -0.30
CA HIS A 115 1.50 -11.07 -0.75
C HIS A 115 1.13 -11.97 -1.93
N SER A 116 2.04 -12.09 -2.91
CA SER A 116 2.06 -13.22 -3.86
C SER A 116 3.48 -13.70 -4.13
N CYS A 117 3.64 -14.99 -4.36
CA CYS A 117 4.90 -15.59 -4.84
C CYS A 117 5.11 -15.39 -6.35
N THR A 118 4.11 -14.89 -7.08
CA THR A 118 4.23 -14.38 -8.47
C THR A 118 3.62 -12.98 -8.51
N PRO A 119 4.35 -11.95 -8.02
CA PRO A 119 3.77 -10.65 -7.73
C PRO A 119 3.48 -9.82 -8.98
N SER A 120 2.40 -9.03 -8.94
CA SER A 120 2.06 -8.07 -10.00
C SER A 120 2.81 -6.73 -9.86
N LEU A 121 3.27 -6.41 -8.65
CA LEU A 121 3.96 -5.17 -8.31
C LEU A 121 5.29 -5.42 -7.57
N ILE A 122 6.17 -4.42 -7.64
CA ILE A 122 7.36 -4.29 -6.80
C ILE A 122 7.30 -2.99 -6.01
N PHE A 123 7.91 -3.01 -4.83
CA PHE A 123 7.98 -1.89 -3.91
C PHE A 123 9.42 -1.35 -3.91
N ASP A 124 9.70 -0.39 -4.79
CA ASP A 124 11.02 0.24 -4.95
C ASP A 124 11.22 1.32 -3.88
N MET A 125 11.76 0.90 -2.73
CA MET A 125 12.01 1.78 -1.58
C MET A 125 13.14 2.78 -1.82
N ALA A 126 14.06 2.51 -2.76
CA ALA A 126 15.10 3.45 -3.11
C ALA A 126 14.54 4.64 -3.91
N ARG A 127 13.52 4.39 -4.74
CA ARG A 127 12.83 5.42 -5.54
C ARG A 127 11.57 5.97 -4.91
N TRP A 128 11.08 5.37 -3.82
CA TRP A 128 9.78 5.67 -3.22
C TRP A 128 8.62 5.47 -4.21
N GLU A 129 8.68 4.36 -4.95
CA GLU A 129 7.71 4.03 -6.01
C GLU A 129 7.20 2.59 -5.86
N VAL A 130 5.91 2.41 -6.06
CA VAL A 130 5.30 1.12 -6.38
C VAL A 130 5.24 1.01 -7.89
N ARG A 131 5.79 -0.07 -8.45
CA ARG A 131 5.92 -0.26 -9.90
C ARG A 131 5.32 -1.59 -10.32
N VAL A 132 4.81 -1.66 -11.55
CA VAL A 132 4.44 -2.94 -12.16
C VAL A 132 5.69 -3.79 -12.24
N ASN A 133 5.58 -5.05 -11.81
CA ASN A 133 6.69 -5.99 -11.88
C ASN A 133 7.24 -6.05 -13.32
N PRO A 134 8.53 -5.76 -13.56
CA PRO A 134 9.14 -5.82 -14.89
C PRO A 134 8.99 -7.18 -15.58
N ASP A 135 8.87 -8.26 -14.81
CA ASP A 135 8.74 -9.63 -15.32
C ASP A 135 7.27 -10.03 -15.56
N LEU A 136 6.31 -9.14 -15.27
CA LEU A 136 4.89 -9.39 -15.54
C LEU A 136 4.62 -9.26 -17.05
N GLU A 137 4.68 -10.39 -17.77
CA GLU A 137 4.36 -10.44 -19.19
C GLU A 137 2.99 -9.83 -19.50
N GLY A 138 2.94 -8.97 -20.52
CA GLY A 138 1.72 -8.24 -20.88
C GLY A 138 1.39 -7.04 -19.98
N GLY A 139 2.09 -6.86 -18.86
CA GLY A 139 1.86 -5.78 -17.90
C GLY A 139 0.61 -5.97 -17.05
N LEU A 140 0.35 -5.01 -16.17
CA LEU A 140 -0.79 -4.99 -15.27
C LEU A 140 -2.07 -4.65 -16.03
N LYS A 141 -3.16 -5.39 -15.78
CA LYS A 141 -4.49 -5.15 -16.34
C LYS A 141 -5.47 -4.62 -15.31
N GLU A 142 -6.46 -3.89 -15.79
CA GLU A 142 -7.62 -3.54 -14.97
C GLU A 142 -8.29 -4.81 -14.45
N GLY A 143 -8.61 -4.83 -13.16
CA GLY A 143 -9.19 -5.99 -12.49
C GLY A 143 -8.17 -6.98 -11.91
N ASP A 144 -6.89 -6.91 -12.28
CA ASP A 144 -5.86 -7.75 -11.69
C ASP A 144 -5.70 -7.47 -10.19
N GLU A 145 -5.45 -8.52 -9.40
CA GLU A 145 -5.10 -8.35 -7.99
C GLU A 145 -3.72 -7.69 -7.87
N LEU A 146 -3.63 -6.68 -7.01
CA LEU A 146 -2.38 -6.00 -6.69
C LEU A 146 -1.68 -6.78 -5.59
N THR A 147 -0.52 -7.33 -5.92
CA THR A 147 0.27 -8.14 -4.99
C THR A 147 1.75 -7.83 -5.12
N PHE A 148 2.50 -7.98 -4.04
CA PHE A 148 3.96 -7.91 -4.07
C PHE A 148 4.60 -9.03 -3.25
N PHE A 149 5.86 -9.33 -3.53
CA PHE A 149 6.58 -10.36 -2.80
C PHE A 149 7.16 -9.77 -1.52
N TYR A 150 6.48 -9.94 -0.38
CA TYR A 150 6.88 -9.31 0.90
C TYR A 150 8.38 -9.45 1.25
N PRO A 151 9.04 -10.62 1.09
CA PRO A 151 10.48 -10.73 1.36
C PRO A 151 11.38 -9.82 0.48
N SER A 152 10.87 -9.24 -0.61
CA SER A 152 11.59 -8.22 -1.39
C SER A 152 11.86 -6.93 -0.62
N THR A 153 11.07 -6.62 0.41
CA THR A 153 11.29 -5.49 1.31
C THR A 153 11.59 -5.95 2.73
N GLU A 154 11.00 -7.06 3.18
CA GLU A 154 11.04 -7.48 4.59
C GLU A 154 12.17 -8.48 4.87
N TRP A 155 13.13 -8.07 5.72
CA TRP A 155 14.17 -8.96 6.23
C TRP A 155 13.57 -10.05 7.13
N SER A 156 12.67 -9.64 8.00
CA SER A 156 11.90 -10.50 8.91
C SER A 156 10.47 -10.00 8.93
N MET A 157 9.51 -10.88 8.65
CA MET A 157 8.10 -10.54 8.85
C MET A 157 7.85 -10.30 10.33
N ALA A 158 7.10 -9.24 10.65
CA ALA A 158 6.58 -9.01 12.01
C ALA A 158 5.71 -10.18 12.48
N GLN A 159 4.96 -10.76 11.54
CA GLN A 159 4.10 -11.92 11.74
C GLN A 159 4.23 -12.85 10.53
N PRO A 160 5.01 -13.94 10.64
CA PRO A 160 5.04 -14.97 9.61
C PRO A 160 3.66 -15.61 9.38
N PHE A 161 3.38 -16.04 8.16
CA PHE A 161 2.07 -16.58 7.77
C PHE A 161 2.15 -17.68 6.71
N ASP A 162 1.12 -18.52 6.65
CA ASP A 162 0.89 -19.48 5.57
C ASP A 162 0.37 -18.73 4.33
N CYS A 163 1.09 -18.86 3.22
CA CYS A 163 0.82 -18.20 1.97
C CYS A 163 -0.42 -18.78 1.27
N LEU A 164 -1.36 -17.90 0.93
CA LEU A 164 -2.62 -18.26 0.29
C LEU A 164 -2.69 -17.85 -1.19
N CYS A 165 -1.56 -17.51 -1.82
CA CYS A 165 -1.53 -17.01 -3.20
C CYS A 165 -1.88 -18.07 -4.26
N LYS A 166 -1.79 -19.36 -3.91
CA LYS A 166 -2.13 -20.52 -4.78
C LYS A 166 -1.39 -20.60 -6.13
N THR A 167 -0.29 -19.85 -6.30
CA THR A 167 0.56 -19.93 -7.48
C THR A 167 1.32 -21.28 -7.51
N SER A 168 1.78 -21.72 -8.69
CA SER A 168 2.56 -22.96 -8.82
C SER A 168 3.86 -22.90 -8.02
N GLU A 169 4.53 -21.74 -8.05
CA GLU A 169 5.80 -21.48 -7.37
C GLU A 169 5.62 -20.97 -5.92
N CYS A 170 4.49 -21.31 -5.29
CA CYS A 170 4.19 -20.82 -3.95
C CYS A 170 5.17 -21.34 -2.89
N ARG A 171 5.83 -20.41 -2.19
CA ARG A 171 6.83 -20.66 -1.12
C ARG A 171 6.25 -21.17 0.21
N LYS A 172 4.94 -21.43 0.26
CA LYS A 172 4.16 -21.98 1.38
C LYS A 172 4.13 -21.13 2.64
N VAL A 173 5.26 -20.80 3.26
CA VAL A 173 5.31 -20.00 4.50
C VAL A 173 6.22 -18.80 4.29
N ILE A 174 5.71 -17.60 4.59
CA ILE A 174 6.45 -16.35 4.41
C ILE A 174 6.95 -15.85 5.77
N LYS A 175 8.28 -15.77 5.92
CA LYS A 175 8.97 -15.36 7.17
C LYS A 175 9.87 -14.13 7.01
N GLY A 176 10.12 -13.70 5.78
CA GLY A 176 11.07 -12.63 5.42
C GLY A 176 12.33 -13.20 4.74
N ALA A 177 13.12 -12.33 4.12
CA ALA A 177 14.27 -12.72 3.29
C ALA A 177 15.37 -13.45 4.09
N LYS A 178 15.51 -13.16 5.38
CA LYS A 178 16.57 -13.74 6.23
C LYS A 178 16.54 -15.27 6.26
N ASP A 179 15.34 -15.86 6.12
CA ASP A 179 15.07 -17.28 6.26
C ASP A 179 15.01 -18.01 4.90
N MET A 180 15.27 -17.31 3.80
CA MET A 180 15.26 -17.86 2.44
C MET A 180 16.69 -18.07 1.90
N SER A 181 16.86 -19.05 1.01
CA SER A 181 18.12 -19.26 0.30
C SER A 181 18.34 -18.20 -0.77
N LEU A 182 19.60 -17.95 -1.16
CA LEU A 182 19.89 -17.03 -2.26
C LEU A 182 19.27 -17.50 -3.57
N SER A 183 19.27 -18.81 -3.85
CA SER A 183 18.65 -19.37 -5.05
C SER A 183 17.13 -19.14 -5.09
N ASP A 184 16.44 -19.21 -3.94
CA ASP A 184 15.00 -18.90 -3.91
C ASP A 184 14.71 -17.42 -4.12
N LEU A 185 15.67 -16.54 -3.80
CA LEU A 185 15.51 -15.09 -3.85
C LEU A 185 15.95 -14.50 -5.19
N ASP A 186 16.81 -15.18 -5.94
CA ASP A 186 17.34 -14.73 -7.24
C ASP A 186 16.25 -14.60 -8.32
N GLU A 187 15.12 -15.28 -8.13
CA GLU A 187 13.93 -15.19 -8.99
C GLU A 187 13.10 -13.92 -8.76
N TYR A 188 13.47 -13.10 -7.77
CA TYR A 188 12.68 -11.94 -7.36
C TYR A 188 13.47 -10.65 -7.46
N TRP A 189 12.77 -9.58 -7.80
CA TRP A 189 13.27 -8.24 -7.52
C TRP A 189 13.37 -8.05 -5.99
N LEU A 190 14.52 -7.58 -5.51
CA LEU A 190 14.77 -7.28 -4.10
C LEU A 190 15.15 -5.82 -3.92
N SER A 191 14.69 -5.20 -2.84
CA SER A 191 15.15 -3.88 -2.42
C SER A 191 16.64 -3.93 -2.08
N GLU A 192 17.33 -2.82 -2.30
CA GLU A 192 18.78 -2.73 -2.06
C GLU A 192 19.16 -3.07 -0.61
N HIS A 193 18.37 -2.63 0.37
CA HIS A 193 18.65 -2.97 1.78
C HIS A 193 18.53 -4.46 2.08
N ILE A 194 17.70 -5.21 1.34
CA ILE A 194 17.61 -6.66 1.49
C ILE A 194 18.83 -7.34 0.88
N LYS A 195 19.29 -6.91 -0.30
CA LYS A 195 20.53 -7.41 -0.89
C LYS A 195 21.73 -7.20 0.03
N GLU A 196 21.83 -6.02 0.64
CA GLU A 196 22.89 -5.73 1.61
C GLU A 196 22.81 -6.63 2.86
N LEU A 197 21.61 -6.84 3.42
CA LEU A 197 21.43 -7.71 4.59
C LEU A 197 21.72 -9.19 4.28
N LEU A 198 21.37 -9.67 3.08
CA LEU A 198 21.72 -11.01 2.61
C LEU A 198 23.24 -11.18 2.50
N HIS A 199 23.92 -10.19 1.90
CA HIS A 199 25.37 -10.19 1.80
C HIS A 199 26.04 -10.24 3.19
N GLU A 200 25.58 -9.43 4.15
CA GLU A 200 26.09 -9.46 5.52
C GLU A 200 25.84 -10.81 6.23
N ARG A 201 24.63 -11.37 6.07
CA ARG A 201 24.27 -12.67 6.64
C ARG A 201 25.19 -13.77 6.15
N ASP A 202 25.44 -13.80 4.84
CA ASP A 202 26.17 -14.90 4.21
C ASP A 202 27.69 -14.72 4.31
N ALA A 203 28.21 -13.48 4.34
CA ALA A 203 29.60 -13.20 4.71
C ALA A 203 29.91 -13.72 6.14
N LYS A 204 29.03 -13.40 7.10
CA LYS A 204 29.16 -13.89 8.49
C LYS A 204 29.13 -15.42 8.58
N LYS A 205 28.28 -16.09 7.79
CA LYS A 205 28.25 -17.56 7.73
C LYS A 205 29.54 -18.15 7.17
N ASN A 206 30.18 -17.44 6.25
CA ASN A 206 31.42 -17.86 5.58
C ASN A 206 32.69 -17.41 6.33
N GLY A 207 32.56 -16.74 7.48
CA GLY A 207 33.69 -16.28 8.29
C GLY A 207 34.44 -15.08 7.70
N LEU A 208 33.77 -14.28 6.86
CA LEU A 208 34.27 -13.03 6.28
C LEU A 208 33.74 -11.79 7.03
#